data_AF-A0AAW8SUV0-F1
#
_entry.id   AF-A0AAW8SUV0-F1
#
_cell.length_a   1.000
_cell.length_b   1.000
_cell.length_c   1.000
_cell.angle_alpha   90.00
_cell.angle_beta   90.00
_cell.angle_gamma   90.00
#
_symmetry.space_group_name_H-M   'P 1'
#
loop_
_entity.id
_entity.type
_entity.pdbx_description
1 polymer ?
#
loop_
_entity_poly.entity_id
_entity_poly.type
_entity_poly.pdbx_seq_one_letter_code
_entity_poly.pdbx_strand_id
1 'polypeptide(L)'
;MQAFCQAHGLAKSGSKAELNQRIANFLRTGKKLVPKKKPTKIARTEELTLESLIEENIIFSEKHRAFFKQELGESFRFKVAFQKWLKSNPGKTYREAVLMYPDIAVKKPEKIDAQFEYNTYIRDFFIANKDRSLQEAIVCWKHKKALPGSNKYDVSDLSVLESR
;
A
#
# COMPACT_ATOMS: atom_id res chain seq x y z
N MET A 1 -11.91 -12.60 -6.46
CA MET A 1 -10.65 -12.76 -7.23
C MET A 1 -9.98 -14.10 -6.95
N GLN A 2 -9.46 -14.36 -5.75
CA GLN A 2 -8.75 -15.62 -5.47
C GLN A 2 -9.64 -16.87 -5.63
N ALA A 3 -10.89 -16.82 -5.17
CA ALA A 3 -11.86 -17.90 -5.38
C ALA A 3 -12.11 -18.20 -6.87
N PHE A 4 -12.25 -17.15 -7.70
CA PHE A 4 -12.37 -17.29 -9.16
C PHE A 4 -11.11 -17.93 -9.76
N CYS A 5 -9.91 -17.46 -9.37
CA CYS A 5 -8.67 -18.08 -9.82
C CYS A 5 -8.61 -19.57 -9.46
N GLN A 6 -9.03 -19.94 -8.26
CA GLN A 6 -9.05 -21.32 -7.81
C GLN A 6 -10.03 -22.18 -8.64
N ALA A 7 -11.26 -21.70 -8.85
CA ALA A 7 -12.29 -22.41 -9.61
C ALA A 7 -11.88 -22.69 -11.07
N HIS A 8 -11.10 -21.79 -11.68
CA HIS A 8 -10.64 -21.92 -13.07
C HIS A 8 -9.20 -22.44 -13.21
N GLY A 9 -8.59 -22.90 -12.12
CA GLY A 9 -7.20 -23.41 -12.12
C GLY A 9 -6.19 -22.38 -12.61
N LEU A 10 -6.38 -21.11 -12.26
CA LEU A 10 -5.44 -20.00 -12.46
C LEU A 10 -4.54 -19.87 -11.23
N ALA A 11 -3.32 -19.35 -11.43
CA ALA A 11 -2.45 -19.03 -10.31
C ALA A 11 -3.11 -18.00 -9.38
N LYS A 12 -3.05 -18.26 -8.06
CA LYS A 12 -3.63 -17.42 -7.00
C LYS A 12 -2.63 -16.48 -6.32
N SER A 13 -1.36 -16.51 -6.74
CA SER A 13 -0.30 -15.64 -6.22
C SER A 13 -0.23 -14.30 -6.97
N GLY A 14 0.22 -13.26 -6.25
CA GLY A 14 0.42 -11.91 -6.78
C GLY A 14 -0.45 -10.85 -6.11
N SER A 15 -0.21 -9.59 -6.49
CA SER A 15 -0.99 -8.43 -6.06
C SER A 15 -2.43 -8.46 -6.62
N LYS A 16 -3.31 -7.60 -6.09
CA LYS A 16 -4.68 -7.41 -6.62
C LYS A 16 -4.65 -7.10 -8.13
N ALA A 17 -3.75 -6.23 -8.56
CA ALA A 17 -3.59 -5.87 -9.97
C ALA A 17 -3.13 -7.06 -10.83
N GLU A 18 -2.15 -7.83 -10.36
CA GLU A 18 -1.67 -9.04 -11.06
C GLU A 18 -2.78 -10.10 -11.21
N LEU A 19 -3.60 -10.29 -10.15
CA LEU A 19 -4.75 -11.20 -10.21
C LEU A 19 -5.81 -10.69 -11.18
N ASN A 20 -6.14 -9.40 -11.17
CA ASN A 20 -7.09 -8.80 -12.10
C ASN A 20 -6.64 -8.93 -13.55
N GLN A 21 -5.38 -8.63 -13.86
CA GLN A 21 -4.83 -8.78 -15.20
C GLN A 21 -4.90 -10.24 -15.67
N ARG A 22 -4.62 -11.20 -14.77
CA ARG A 22 -4.70 -12.64 -15.08
C ARG A 22 -6.14 -13.07 -15.38
N ILE A 23 -7.10 -12.63 -14.58
CA ILE A 23 -8.53 -12.91 -14.78
C ILE A 23 -9.01 -12.28 -16.10
N ALA A 24 -8.70 -11.00 -16.34
CA ALA A 24 -9.09 -10.31 -17.57
C ALA A 24 -8.51 -10.98 -18.82
N ASN A 25 -7.24 -11.40 -18.78
CA ASN A 25 -6.64 -12.13 -19.90
C ASN A 25 -7.33 -13.48 -20.15
N PHE A 26 -7.61 -14.23 -19.08
CA PHE A 26 -8.31 -15.51 -19.19
C PHE A 26 -9.72 -15.35 -19.78
N LEU A 27 -10.49 -14.37 -19.30
CA LEU A 27 -11.83 -14.08 -19.84
C LEU A 27 -11.80 -13.67 -21.31
N ARG A 28 -10.76 -12.93 -21.75
CA ARG A 28 -10.64 -12.46 -23.14
C ARG A 28 -10.11 -13.52 -24.12
N THR A 29 -9.22 -14.41 -23.67
CA THR A 29 -8.42 -15.27 -24.57
C THR A 29 -8.49 -16.76 -24.26
N GLY A 30 -9.03 -17.15 -23.11
CA GLY A 30 -8.97 -18.51 -22.56
C GLY A 30 -7.57 -18.93 -22.06
N LYS A 31 -6.52 -18.12 -22.28
CA LYS A 31 -5.13 -18.49 -21.95
C LYS A 31 -4.77 -18.15 -20.50
N LYS A 32 -4.11 -19.10 -19.83
CA LYS A 32 -3.62 -18.95 -18.46
C LYS A 32 -2.25 -18.28 -18.43
N LEU A 33 -2.14 -17.12 -17.76
CA LEU A 33 -0.84 -16.47 -17.56
C LEU A 33 -0.09 -17.09 -16.38
N VAL A 34 1.15 -17.50 -16.63
CA VAL A 34 2.06 -18.03 -15.60
C VAL A 34 2.63 -16.87 -14.79
N PRO A 35 2.60 -16.93 -13.44
CA PRO A 35 3.23 -15.91 -12.61
C PRO A 35 4.75 -15.93 -12.77
N LYS A 36 5.36 -14.75 -12.92
CA LYS A 36 6.82 -14.61 -12.84
C LYS A 36 7.28 -14.87 -11.40
N LYS A 37 8.34 -15.67 -11.23
CA LYS A 37 9.00 -15.84 -9.92
C LYS A 37 9.65 -14.50 -9.53
N LYS A 38 9.28 -13.97 -8.37
CA LYS A 38 9.96 -12.81 -7.78
C LYS A 38 11.16 -13.32 -6.98
N PRO A 39 12.28 -12.59 -6.95
CA PRO A 39 13.41 -12.95 -6.09
C PRO A 39 12.95 -13.00 -4.63
N THR A 40 13.45 -13.99 -3.89
CA THR A 40 13.17 -14.13 -2.47
C THR A 40 13.81 -12.96 -1.74
N LYS A 41 12.99 -12.19 -1.04
CA LYS A 41 13.52 -11.13 -0.18
C LYS A 41 14.01 -11.77 1.11
N ILE A 42 15.26 -11.53 1.46
CA ILE A 42 15.86 -12.04 2.69
C ILE A 42 15.71 -10.96 3.76
N ALA A 43 15.09 -11.31 4.88
CA ALA A 43 14.99 -10.41 6.02
C ALA A 43 16.33 -10.40 6.76
N ARG A 44 16.83 -9.21 7.10
CA ARG A 44 18.08 -9.08 7.85
C ARG A 44 17.92 -9.59 9.29
N THR A 45 18.82 -10.48 9.69
CA THR A 45 18.87 -11.05 11.04
C THR A 45 19.75 -10.23 11.99
N GLU A 46 20.75 -9.53 11.47
CA GLU A 46 21.65 -8.66 12.24
C GLU A 46 20.95 -7.37 12.72
N GLU A 47 21.59 -6.69 13.67
CA GLU A 47 21.21 -5.35 14.12
C GLU A 47 21.61 -4.29 13.10
N LEU A 48 20.78 -3.26 12.97
CA LEU A 48 21.03 -2.12 12.09
C LEU A 48 21.89 -1.09 12.83
N THR A 49 22.95 -0.65 12.17
CA THR A 49 23.83 0.41 12.65
C THR A 49 23.89 1.53 11.62
N LEU A 50 24.35 2.72 12.03
CA LEU A 50 24.53 3.85 11.10
C LEU A 50 25.47 3.51 9.92
N GLU A 51 26.46 2.65 10.15
CA GLU A 51 27.43 2.23 9.12
C GLU A 51 26.94 1.05 8.27
N SER A 52 25.80 0.45 8.61
CA SER A 52 25.20 -0.58 7.78
C SER A 52 24.82 -0.03 6.41
N LEU A 53 24.97 -0.85 5.37
CA LEU A 53 24.56 -0.49 4.01
C LEU A 53 23.08 -0.86 3.78
N ILE A 54 22.39 -0.04 3.00
CA ILE A 54 21.03 -0.29 2.54
C ILE A 54 21.03 -1.46 1.56
N GLU A 55 20.15 -2.43 1.79
CA GLU A 55 20.05 -3.64 1.00
C GLU A 55 19.35 -3.41 -0.35
N GLU A 56 19.86 -4.04 -1.41
CA GLU A 56 19.25 -3.99 -2.76
C GLU A 56 17.77 -4.44 -2.77
N ASN A 57 17.44 -5.43 -1.95
CA ASN A 57 16.10 -5.98 -1.83
C ASN A 57 15.49 -5.71 -0.45
N ILE A 58 15.74 -4.51 0.10
CA ILE A 58 15.31 -4.09 1.45
C ILE A 58 13.86 -4.48 1.78
N ILE A 59 13.71 -5.08 2.95
CA ILE A 59 12.41 -5.37 3.57
C ILE A 59 12.26 -4.45 4.78
N PHE A 60 11.23 -3.61 4.72
CA PHE A 60 10.85 -2.73 5.83
C PHE A 60 10.21 -3.50 6.99
N SER A 61 11.06 -4.17 7.76
CA SER A 61 10.69 -4.90 8.97
C SER A 61 10.54 -3.97 10.18
N GLU A 62 10.03 -4.51 11.29
CA GLU A 62 9.96 -3.79 12.56
C GLU A 62 11.35 -3.32 13.02
N LYS A 63 12.42 -4.07 12.71
CA LYS A 63 13.80 -3.66 13.01
C LYS A 63 14.16 -2.32 12.36
N HIS A 64 13.79 -2.10 11.09
CA HIS A 64 14.06 -0.84 10.42
C HIS A 64 13.27 0.29 11.08
N ARG A 65 12.02 0.03 11.46
CA ARG A 65 11.18 1.02 12.15
C ARG A 65 11.77 1.40 13.50
N ALA A 66 12.17 0.42 14.29
CA ALA A 66 12.80 0.62 15.59
C ALA A 66 14.13 1.39 15.44
N PHE A 67 15.00 0.98 14.52
CA PHE A 67 16.25 1.66 14.22
C PHE A 67 16.04 3.14 13.87
N PHE A 68 15.20 3.44 12.88
CA PHE A 68 14.96 4.83 12.49
C PHE A 68 14.25 5.63 13.57
N LYS A 69 13.39 5.01 14.38
CA LYS A 69 12.74 5.67 15.51
C LYS A 69 13.75 6.03 16.61
N GLN A 70 14.75 5.18 16.83
CA GLN A 70 15.85 5.45 17.75
C GLN A 70 16.72 6.61 17.25
N GLU A 71 17.07 6.63 15.96
CA GLU A 71 17.96 7.65 15.38
C GLU A 71 17.26 9.00 15.13
N LEU A 72 15.99 9.00 14.74
CA LEU A 72 15.23 10.20 14.33
C LEU A 72 14.20 10.66 15.37
N GLY A 73 14.03 9.91 16.46
CA GLY A 73 13.12 10.21 17.57
C GLY A 73 11.66 9.82 17.36
N GLU A 74 10.84 10.06 18.39
CA GLU A 74 9.42 9.65 18.47
C GLU A 74 8.50 10.31 17.41
N SER A 75 8.88 11.49 16.91
CA SER A 75 8.15 12.21 15.85
C SER A 75 8.37 11.58 14.47
N PHE A 76 9.29 10.63 14.35
CA PHE A 76 9.55 9.90 13.12
C PHE A 76 8.27 9.24 12.57
N ARG A 77 8.11 9.34 11.25
CA ARG A 77 7.03 8.70 10.50
C ARG A 77 7.63 8.06 9.27
N PHE A 78 7.40 6.76 9.11
CA PHE A 78 7.98 6.00 8.00
C PHE A 78 7.22 6.21 6.68
N LYS A 79 7.36 7.41 6.12
CA LYS A 79 6.64 7.88 4.92
C LYS A 79 6.98 7.05 3.69
N VAL A 80 6.03 6.95 2.76
CA VAL A 80 6.21 6.25 1.47
C VAL A 80 7.36 6.84 0.65
N ALA A 81 7.52 8.17 0.67
CA ALA A 81 8.63 8.83 -0.01
C ALA A 81 10.00 8.38 0.52
N PHE A 82 10.13 8.19 1.83
CA PHE A 82 11.37 7.72 2.44
C PHE A 82 11.63 6.23 2.12
N GLN A 83 10.58 5.40 2.16
CA GLN A 83 10.66 4.01 1.72
C GLN A 83 11.11 3.88 0.25
N LYS A 84 10.63 4.75 -0.63
CA LYS A 84 11.08 4.79 -2.04
C LYS A 84 12.53 5.21 -2.15
N TRP A 85 12.93 6.25 -1.41
CA TRP A 85 14.31 6.70 -1.39
C TRP A 85 15.26 5.57 -0.97
N LEU A 86 14.95 4.85 0.11
CA LEU A 86 15.75 3.68 0.54
C LEU A 86 15.87 2.63 -0.57
N LYS A 87 14.76 2.26 -1.21
CA LYS A 87 14.76 1.28 -2.31
C LYS A 87 15.57 1.72 -3.54
N SER A 88 15.71 3.02 -3.76
CA SER A 88 16.46 3.58 -4.88
C SER A 88 17.94 3.84 -4.57
N ASN A 89 18.37 3.65 -3.32
CA ASN A 89 19.74 3.94 -2.89
C ASN A 89 20.40 2.73 -2.18
N PRO A 90 20.43 1.54 -2.79
CA PRO A 90 21.20 0.44 -2.21
C PRO A 90 22.69 0.77 -2.19
N GLY A 91 23.40 0.26 -1.18
CA GLY A 91 24.83 0.52 -0.98
C GLY A 91 25.17 1.85 -0.30
N LYS A 92 24.19 2.75 -0.07
CA LYS A 92 24.38 3.88 0.85
C LYS A 92 24.28 3.43 2.31
N THR A 93 24.86 4.21 3.20
CA THR A 93 24.79 3.97 4.65
C THR A 93 23.44 4.39 5.23
N TYR A 94 23.06 3.78 6.34
CA TYR A 94 21.91 4.24 7.12
C TYR A 94 22.14 5.62 7.75
N ARG A 95 23.40 6.02 7.99
CA ARG A 95 23.79 7.40 8.35
C ARG A 95 23.34 8.40 7.29
N GLU A 96 23.64 8.14 6.02
CA GLU A 96 23.17 8.98 4.90
C GLU A 96 21.64 9.00 4.82
N ALA A 97 20.97 7.88 5.10
CA ALA A 97 19.51 7.83 5.13
C ALA A 97 18.91 8.73 6.21
N VAL A 98 19.47 8.71 7.42
CA VAL A 98 19.09 9.56 8.54
C VAL A 98 19.29 11.04 8.17
N LEU A 99 20.43 11.39 7.57
CA LEU A 99 20.71 12.76 7.12
C LEU A 99 19.74 13.26 6.04
N MET A 100 19.30 12.39 5.13
CA MET A 100 18.37 12.74 4.06
C MET A 100 16.90 12.81 4.51
N TYR A 101 16.57 12.27 5.68
CA TYR A 101 15.18 12.17 6.14
C TYR A 101 14.46 13.54 6.27
N PRO A 102 15.05 14.61 6.83
CA PRO A 102 14.39 15.92 6.95
C PRO A 102 13.86 16.47 5.62
N ASP A 103 14.69 16.41 4.57
CA ASP A 103 14.33 16.87 3.22
C ASP A 103 13.19 16.04 2.61
N ILE A 104 13.11 14.75 2.96
CA ILE A 104 12.05 13.86 2.50
C ILE A 104 10.79 14.06 3.36
N ALA A 105 10.94 14.38 4.64
CA ALA A 105 9.85 14.54 5.58
C ALA A 105 9.00 15.78 5.27
N VAL A 106 9.56 16.85 4.70
CA VAL A 106 8.80 18.04 4.29
C VAL A 106 7.98 17.83 3.01
N LYS A 107 8.24 16.78 2.23
CA LYS A 107 7.50 16.50 1.00
C LYS A 107 6.05 16.14 1.29
N LYS A 108 5.14 16.64 0.45
CA LYS A 108 3.71 16.31 0.52
C LYS A 108 3.50 14.80 0.35
N PRO A 109 2.49 14.22 1.02
CA PRO A 109 2.14 12.82 0.81
C PRO A 109 1.86 12.55 -0.67
N GLU A 110 2.40 11.45 -1.17
CA GLU A 110 2.17 11.04 -2.55
C GLU A 110 0.71 10.62 -2.77
N LYS A 111 0.30 10.61 -4.04
CA LYS A 111 -1.00 10.08 -4.46
C LYS A 111 -1.13 8.62 -4.01
N ILE A 112 -2.30 8.27 -3.46
CA ILE A 112 -2.60 6.87 -3.13
C ILE A 112 -2.62 6.07 -4.43
N ASP A 113 -1.87 4.97 -4.46
CA ASP A 113 -1.86 4.03 -5.58
C ASP A 113 -3.27 3.46 -5.81
N ALA A 114 -3.66 3.29 -7.07
CA ALA A 114 -4.98 2.83 -7.49
C ALA A 114 -5.41 1.51 -6.83
N GLN A 115 -4.46 0.67 -6.41
CA GLN A 115 -4.76 -0.58 -5.69
C GLN A 115 -5.40 -0.38 -4.30
N PHE A 116 -5.27 0.80 -3.70
CA PHE A 116 -5.78 1.11 -2.35
C PHE A 116 -7.10 1.88 -2.39
N GLU A 117 -8.07 1.42 -3.19
CA GLU A 117 -9.39 2.05 -3.36
C GLU A 117 -10.07 2.41 -2.03
N TYR A 118 -10.02 1.52 -1.03
CA TYR A 118 -10.55 1.80 0.30
C TYR A 118 -9.94 3.06 0.93
N ASN A 119 -8.60 3.17 0.93
CA ASN A 119 -7.93 4.32 1.52
C ASN A 119 -8.23 5.62 0.75
N THR A 120 -8.35 5.53 -0.58
CA THR A 120 -8.79 6.65 -1.41
C THR A 120 -10.20 7.08 -1.04
N TYR A 121 -11.14 6.13 -0.97
CA TYR A 121 -12.52 6.38 -0.60
C TYR A 121 -12.65 7.05 0.76
N ILE A 122 -11.99 6.50 1.79
CA ILE A 122 -12.04 7.05 3.14
C ILE A 122 -11.46 8.48 3.18
N ARG A 123 -10.38 8.75 2.44
CA ARG A 123 -9.83 10.10 2.33
C ARG A 123 -10.82 11.06 1.68
N ASP A 124 -11.39 10.69 0.54
CA ASP A 124 -12.33 11.53 -0.20
C ASP A 124 -13.62 11.77 0.64
N PHE A 125 -14.08 10.75 1.36
CA PHE A 125 -15.18 10.86 2.32
C PHE A 125 -14.91 11.93 3.39
N PHE A 126 -13.75 11.93 4.03
CA PHE A 126 -13.42 12.92 5.06
C PHE A 126 -13.13 14.32 4.51
N ILE A 127 -12.67 14.43 3.26
CA ILE A 127 -12.52 15.73 2.58
C ILE A 127 -13.90 16.37 2.41
N ALA A 128 -14.90 15.59 2.02
CA ALA A 128 -16.27 16.05 1.81
C ALA A 128 -17.09 16.18 3.11
N ASN A 129 -16.78 15.37 4.14
CA ASN A 129 -17.54 15.28 5.39
C ASN A 129 -16.59 15.32 6.60
N LYS A 130 -16.26 16.52 7.08
CA LYS A 130 -15.23 16.71 8.13
C LYS A 130 -15.69 16.27 9.52
N ASP A 131 -16.99 16.21 9.71
CA ASP A 131 -17.71 16.05 10.97
C ASP A 131 -18.32 14.65 11.14
N ARG A 132 -18.05 13.76 10.17
CA ARG A 132 -18.48 12.35 10.20
C ARG A 132 -17.42 11.45 10.84
N SER A 133 -17.85 10.26 11.25
CA SER A 133 -17.01 9.25 11.88
C SER A 133 -16.43 8.27 10.86
N LEU A 134 -15.33 7.60 11.24
CA LEU A 134 -14.76 6.51 10.44
C LEU A 134 -15.75 5.34 10.28
N GLN A 135 -16.60 5.09 11.28
CA GLN A 135 -17.58 4.02 11.22
C GLN A 135 -18.62 4.29 10.13
N GLU A 136 -19.11 5.51 10.03
CA GLU A 136 -20.01 5.94 8.94
C GLU A 136 -19.32 5.78 7.57
N ALA A 137 -18.06 6.22 7.44
CA ALA A 137 -17.29 6.05 6.21
C ALA A 137 -17.15 4.57 5.80
N ILE A 138 -16.95 3.67 6.77
CA ILE A 138 -16.87 2.22 6.53
C ILE A 138 -18.22 1.65 6.06
N VAL A 139 -19.33 2.14 6.61
CA VAL A 139 -20.68 1.73 6.18
C VAL A 139 -20.94 2.16 4.73
N CYS A 140 -20.71 3.43 4.39
CA CYS A 140 -20.82 3.94 3.03
C CYS A 140 -19.92 3.17 2.05
N TRP A 141 -18.66 2.91 2.43
CA TRP A 141 -17.73 2.11 1.62
C TRP A 141 -18.26 0.70 1.34
N LYS A 142 -18.78 0.01 2.35
CA LYS A 142 -19.32 -1.35 2.20
C LYS A 142 -20.50 -1.37 1.22
N HIS A 143 -21.38 -0.37 1.32
CA HIS A 143 -22.49 -0.19 0.39
C HIS A 143 -21.99 0.09 -1.03
N LYS A 144 -21.14 1.10 -1.22
CA LYS A 144 -20.59 1.48 -2.53
C LYS A 144 -19.89 0.33 -3.22
N LYS A 145 -19.09 -0.45 -2.48
CA LYS A 145 -18.34 -1.60 -3.01
C LYS A 145 -19.25 -2.74 -3.48
N ALA A 146 -20.49 -2.83 -2.99
CA ALA A 146 -21.46 -3.83 -3.43
C ALA A 146 -22.15 -3.44 -4.75
N LEU A 147 -22.17 -2.15 -5.09
CA LEU A 147 -22.75 -1.64 -6.33
C LEU A 147 -21.81 -1.88 -7.52
N PRO A 148 -22.36 -2.12 -8.73
CA PRO A 148 -21.55 -2.16 -9.93
C PRO A 148 -21.00 -0.77 -10.28
N GLY A 149 -19.76 -0.71 -10.77
CA GLY A 149 -19.16 0.53 -11.28
C GLY A 149 -17.95 1.00 -10.49
N SER A 150 -17.75 2.32 -10.46
CA SER A 150 -16.59 2.96 -9.83
C SER A 150 -16.75 3.06 -8.31
N ASN A 151 -15.76 2.56 -7.56
CA ASN A 151 -15.70 2.64 -6.10
C ASN A 151 -15.17 4.00 -5.58
N LYS A 152 -15.39 5.09 -6.32
CA LYS A 152 -15.04 6.44 -5.87
C LYS A 152 -16.14 6.95 -4.95
N TYR A 153 -15.75 7.73 -3.94
CA TYR A 153 -16.72 8.38 -3.06
C TYR A 153 -17.66 9.27 -3.86
N ASP A 154 -18.95 9.17 -3.54
CA ASP A 154 -20.00 10.06 -4.03
C ASP A 154 -20.89 10.45 -2.86
N VAL A 155 -21.41 11.69 -2.87
CA VAL A 155 -22.27 12.20 -1.78
C VAL A 155 -23.54 11.36 -1.62
N SER A 156 -24.04 10.74 -2.69
CA SER A 156 -25.19 9.82 -2.63
C SER A 156 -24.95 8.59 -1.75
N ASP A 157 -23.68 8.23 -1.50
CA ASP A 157 -23.34 7.10 -0.63
C ASP A 157 -23.75 7.36 0.84
N LEU A 158 -24.00 8.62 1.23
CA LEU A 158 -24.48 8.99 2.57
C LEU A 158 -25.92 8.55 2.84
N SER A 159 -26.73 8.33 1.80
CA SER A 159 -28.13 7.87 1.92
C SER A 159 -28.28 6.60 2.76
N VAL A 160 -27.25 5.74 2.77
CA VAL A 160 -27.23 4.51 3.55
C VAL A 160 -27.20 4.77 5.07
N LEU A 161 -26.78 5.96 5.50
CA LEU A 161 -26.74 6.38 6.90
C LEU A 161 -28.09 6.93 7.37
N GLU A 162 -28.88 7.48 6.46
CA GLU A 162 -30.21 8.07 6.72
C GLU A 162 -31.30 7.00 6.80
N SER A 163 -31.04 5.81 6.28
CA SER A 163 -31.99 4.68 6.27
C SER A 163 -31.98 3.87 7.60
N ARG A 164 -31.72 4.53 8.74
CA ARG A 164 -31.65 3.92 10.07
C ARG A 164 -32.46 4.66 11.12
#